data_AF-A0A7V2F0H2-F1
#
_entry.id   AF-A0A7V2F0H2-F1
#
_cell.length_a   1.000
_cell.length_b   1.000
_cell.length_c   1.000
_cell.angle_alpha   90.00
_cell.angle_beta   90.00
_cell.angle_gamma   90.00
#
_symmetry.space_group_name_H-M   'P 1'
#
loop_
_entity.id
_entity.type
_entity.pdbx_description
1 polymer ?
#
loop_
_entity_poly.entity_id
_entity_poly.type
_entity_poly.pdbx_seq_one_letter_code
_entity_poly.pdbx_strand_id
1 'polypeptide(L)'
;MKIRSLKNKKKYGVIVCLLILFTGITVFGGPCTYAQGTQKDETILRLSDRIPELLEKYKVPGASVTYISEGNIVFSKGYGVRNIITKTAVEDETIFEAGSNGKVLAAYICLMLAREGKIDIDAPVANYVKNTWIYDGTSSNKITARQLLSHTSGLSNSIEIITDKKVHFEPGTKYKYSGVGFTYLQKIIESITGKSFNDVAKEYVFTPLKMSSSSFAVSGDMRQKAASPHMDIKTLFTYLLGPYLILFILLYLVGFISGVFTKFKYYSKFSLFKVCLLPAFCIEIILVLFILSKILLPLMILAVMGIVLYLAANFLIKKYYISYVVTILVLITGAFILQVDVPVGNDLIAAVNPAYS
;
A
#
# COMPACT_ATOMS: atom_id res chain seq x y z
N MET A 1 51.97 33.39 -57.56
CA MET A 1 52.76 34.64 -57.57
C MET A 1 53.54 34.70 -56.26
N LYS A 2 54.89 34.71 -56.37
CA LYS A 2 55.96 34.85 -55.36
C LYS A 2 56.17 33.79 -54.25
N ILE A 3 57.24 33.02 -54.48
CA ILE A 3 58.08 32.22 -53.57
C ILE A 3 59.13 33.13 -52.89
N ARG A 4 59.54 32.81 -51.65
CA ARG A 4 60.93 32.83 -51.07
C ARG A 4 60.82 32.75 -49.53
N SER A 5 61.18 31.67 -48.84
CA SER A 5 62.52 31.12 -48.55
C SER A 5 63.54 32.16 -48.07
N LEU A 6 64.05 31.99 -46.84
CA LEU A 6 65.49 32.09 -46.53
C LEU A 6 65.84 31.40 -45.19
N LYS A 7 66.80 30.47 -45.30
CA LYS A 7 67.59 29.79 -44.24
C LYS A 7 68.69 30.71 -43.70
N ASN A 8 69.11 30.49 -42.44
CA ASN A 8 70.50 30.44 -41.92
C ASN A 8 70.49 30.65 -40.39
N LYS A 9 71.43 30.19 -39.54
CA LYS A 9 72.42 29.10 -39.48
C LYS A 9 73.17 29.29 -38.15
N LYS A 10 73.43 28.19 -37.42
CA LYS A 10 74.57 27.94 -36.48
C LYS A 10 74.72 28.77 -35.19
N LYS A 11 74.90 28.09 -34.05
CA LYS A 11 76.23 27.75 -33.49
C LYS A 11 76.15 26.74 -32.33
N TYR A 12 77.25 25.99 -32.21
CA TYR A 12 77.51 24.80 -31.40
C TYR A 12 77.97 25.13 -29.98
N GLY A 13 77.84 24.17 -29.05
CA GLY A 13 78.57 24.14 -27.79
C GLY A 13 78.41 22.78 -27.10
N VAL A 14 79.35 21.86 -27.36
CA VAL A 14 79.49 20.54 -26.73
C VAL A 14 80.37 20.69 -25.48
N ILE A 15 79.93 20.19 -24.33
CA ILE A 15 80.82 19.71 -23.25
C ILE A 15 80.27 18.38 -22.73
N VAL A 16 81.13 17.37 -22.78
CA VAL A 16 81.00 16.01 -22.26
C VAL A 16 81.74 15.96 -20.92
N CYS A 17 81.19 15.28 -19.90
CA CYS A 17 81.90 14.45 -18.90
C CYS A 17 80.87 13.95 -17.85
N LEU A 18 80.39 12.70 -17.90
CA LEU A 18 80.94 11.51 -17.24
C LEU A 18 81.10 11.67 -15.71
N LEU A 19 80.11 11.17 -14.95
CA LEU A 19 80.30 10.56 -13.64
C LEU A 19 79.25 9.46 -13.47
N ILE A 20 79.69 8.22 -13.69
CA ILE A 20 79.04 6.98 -13.26
C ILE A 20 79.33 6.83 -11.77
N LEU A 21 78.33 6.51 -10.94
CA LEU A 21 78.38 5.48 -9.89
C LEU A 21 77.08 5.43 -9.08
N PHE A 22 76.43 4.26 -9.17
CA PHE A 22 75.71 3.56 -8.10
C PHE A 22 74.77 4.36 -7.18
N THR A 23 73.47 4.08 -7.28
CA THR A 23 72.70 3.42 -6.20
C THR A 23 71.26 3.15 -6.65
N GLY A 24 70.82 1.90 -6.45
CA GLY A 24 69.48 1.61 -5.93
C GLY A 24 68.30 1.70 -6.89
N ILE A 25 67.84 0.53 -7.34
CA ILE A 25 66.46 0.31 -7.75
C ILE A 25 65.54 0.64 -6.57
N THR A 26 64.66 1.62 -6.73
CA THR A 26 63.34 1.62 -6.10
C THR A 26 62.32 1.95 -7.17
N VAL A 27 61.77 0.90 -7.77
CA VAL A 27 60.48 0.98 -8.44
C VAL A 27 59.48 1.31 -7.33
N PHE A 28 59.15 2.58 -7.17
CA PHE A 28 57.98 2.99 -6.40
C PHE A 28 56.75 2.47 -7.14
N GLY A 29 56.30 1.27 -6.78
CA GLY A 29 54.91 0.89 -6.90
C GLY A 29 54.12 1.85 -6.03
N GLY A 30 53.64 2.94 -6.64
CA GLY A 30 52.66 3.79 -6.00
C GLY A 30 51.45 2.93 -5.62
N PRO A 31 50.86 3.08 -4.43
CA PRO A 31 49.63 2.39 -4.11
C PRO A 31 48.61 2.77 -5.19
N CYS A 32 48.11 1.75 -5.89
CA CYS A 32 46.95 1.91 -6.75
C CYS A 32 45.76 2.13 -5.82
N THR A 33 45.51 3.37 -5.45
CA THR A 33 44.30 3.78 -4.73
C THR A 33 43.15 3.61 -5.69
N TYR A 34 42.43 2.48 -5.58
CA TYR A 34 41.11 2.37 -6.17
C TYR A 34 40.24 3.48 -5.58
N ALA A 35 39.77 4.39 -6.43
CA ALA A 35 38.81 5.42 -6.08
C ALA A 35 37.45 4.77 -5.76
N GLN A 36 37.28 4.22 -4.57
CA GLN A 36 35.99 3.75 -4.05
C GLN A 36 35.11 4.90 -3.52
N GLY A 37 35.65 6.12 -3.45
CA GLY A 37 34.93 7.30 -2.94
C GLY A 37 34.01 7.99 -3.95
N THR A 38 34.24 7.89 -5.27
CA THR A 38 33.49 8.69 -6.25
C THR A 38 32.12 8.14 -6.60
N GLN A 39 31.98 6.81 -6.72
CA GLN A 39 30.73 6.18 -7.18
C GLN A 39 29.63 6.17 -6.12
N LYS A 40 30.00 6.01 -4.84
CA LYS A 40 29.03 6.08 -3.71
C LYS A 40 28.46 7.50 -3.61
N ASP A 41 29.31 8.51 -3.70
CA ASP A 41 28.91 9.92 -3.63
C ASP A 41 28.03 10.32 -4.83
N GLU A 42 28.36 9.89 -6.05
CA GLU A 42 27.51 10.13 -7.24
C GLU A 42 26.11 9.51 -7.12
N THR A 43 26.01 8.31 -6.54
CA THR A 43 24.71 7.64 -6.35
C THR A 43 23.86 8.39 -5.33
N ILE A 44 24.46 8.83 -4.22
CA ILE A 44 23.76 9.61 -3.19
C ILE A 44 23.29 10.95 -3.75
N LEU A 45 24.14 11.65 -4.51
CA LEU A 45 23.78 12.91 -5.16
C LEU A 45 22.61 12.71 -6.12
N ARG A 46 22.68 11.68 -6.97
CA ARG A 46 21.60 11.36 -7.91
C ARG A 46 20.29 11.02 -7.21
N LEU A 47 20.33 10.29 -6.10
CA LEU A 47 19.14 10.00 -5.30
C LEU A 47 18.58 11.28 -4.67
N SER A 48 19.47 12.13 -4.12
CA SER A 48 19.11 13.39 -3.47
C SER A 48 18.39 14.36 -4.40
N ASP A 49 18.77 14.40 -5.67
CA ASP A 49 18.14 15.25 -6.68
C ASP A 49 16.85 14.62 -7.23
N ARG A 50 16.89 13.32 -7.52
CA ARG A 50 15.81 12.64 -8.24
C ARG A 50 14.60 12.31 -7.36
N ILE A 51 14.79 12.09 -6.06
CA ILE A 51 13.67 11.76 -5.17
C ILE A 51 12.67 12.94 -5.08
N PRO A 52 13.07 14.19 -4.80
CA PRO A 52 12.16 15.33 -4.83
C PRO A 52 11.38 15.46 -6.16
N GLU A 53 12.05 15.31 -7.30
CA GLU A 53 11.42 15.35 -8.62
C GLU A 53 10.35 14.27 -8.79
N LEU A 54 10.63 13.04 -8.32
CA LEU A 54 9.67 11.93 -8.38
C LEU A 54 8.49 12.16 -7.44
N LEU A 55 8.73 12.65 -6.22
CA LEU A 55 7.66 12.98 -5.28
C LEU A 55 6.71 14.03 -5.87
N GLU A 56 7.24 15.07 -6.49
CA GLU A 56 6.45 16.10 -7.15
C GLU A 56 5.68 15.52 -8.35
N LYS A 57 6.37 14.81 -9.25
CA LYS A 57 5.79 14.22 -10.46
C LYS A 57 4.63 13.28 -10.17
N TYR A 58 4.79 12.42 -9.16
CA TYR A 58 3.80 11.42 -8.78
C TYR A 58 2.88 11.87 -7.65
N LYS A 59 3.03 13.12 -7.18
CA LYS A 59 2.23 13.71 -6.10
C LYS A 59 2.24 12.87 -4.82
N VAL A 60 3.40 12.30 -4.50
CA VAL A 60 3.63 11.55 -3.26
C VAL A 60 4.07 12.56 -2.19
N PRO A 61 3.30 12.78 -1.12
CA PRO A 61 3.58 13.88 -0.17
C PRO A 61 4.89 13.72 0.60
N GLY A 62 5.29 12.48 0.88
CA GLY A 62 6.55 12.20 1.55
C GLY A 62 6.94 10.73 1.43
N ALA A 63 8.23 10.48 1.57
CA ALA A 63 8.83 9.15 1.55
C ALA A 63 10.08 9.13 2.43
N SER A 64 10.42 7.96 2.96
CA SER A 64 11.74 7.71 3.52
C SER A 64 12.50 6.76 2.61
N VAL A 65 13.75 7.10 2.29
CA VAL A 65 14.59 6.32 1.36
C VAL A 65 15.91 5.98 2.03
N THR A 66 16.20 4.68 2.07
CA THR A 66 17.45 4.13 2.60
C THR A 66 18.19 3.36 1.50
N TYR A 67 19.47 3.64 1.32
CA TYR A 67 20.37 2.93 0.42
C TYR A 67 21.41 2.15 1.23
N ILE A 68 21.45 0.84 0.99
CA ILE A 68 22.37 -0.08 1.64
C ILE A 68 23.35 -0.59 0.59
N SER A 69 24.64 -0.52 0.88
CA SER A 69 25.71 -1.03 0.01
C SER A 69 26.75 -1.72 0.85
N GLU A 70 27.21 -2.90 0.40
CA GLU A 70 28.22 -3.71 1.11
C GLU A 70 27.84 -3.99 2.58
N GLY A 71 26.53 -4.18 2.84
CA GLY A 71 26.00 -4.46 4.17
C GLY A 71 25.87 -3.24 5.10
N ASN A 72 26.24 -2.04 4.66
CA ASN A 72 26.17 -0.82 5.45
C ASN A 72 25.09 0.12 4.92
N ILE A 73 24.42 0.84 5.81
CA ILE A 73 23.58 1.97 5.41
C ILE A 73 24.52 3.09 4.94
N VAL A 74 24.44 3.40 3.66
CA VAL A 74 25.25 4.44 3.02
C VAL A 74 24.50 5.78 2.99
N PHE A 75 23.17 5.71 2.98
CA PHE A 75 22.30 6.88 2.94
C PHE A 75 20.94 6.53 3.51
N SER A 76 20.37 7.40 4.34
CA SER A 76 18.98 7.31 4.81
C SER A 76 18.44 8.71 4.98
N LYS A 77 17.29 9.01 4.36
CA LYS A 77 16.71 10.35 4.42
C LYS A 77 15.20 10.33 4.23
N GLY A 78 14.51 11.09 5.07
CA GLY A 78 13.13 11.50 4.89
C GLY A 78 12.99 12.67 3.91
N TYR A 79 11.99 12.59 3.04
CA TYR A 79 11.64 13.60 2.05
C TYR A 79 10.18 13.97 2.18
N GLY A 80 9.87 15.26 2.01
CA GLY A 80 8.51 15.76 2.04
C GLY A 80 7.87 15.72 3.43
N VAL A 81 6.56 15.48 3.47
CA VAL A 81 5.75 15.53 4.70
C VAL A 81 5.00 14.21 4.92
N ARG A 82 4.92 13.78 6.18
CA ARG A 82 4.12 12.62 6.58
C ARG A 82 2.63 12.94 6.70
N ASN A 83 2.27 14.23 6.75
CA ASN A 83 0.89 14.71 6.79
C ASN A 83 0.75 16.05 6.05
N ILE A 84 -0.13 16.11 5.05
CA ILE A 84 -0.32 17.31 4.22
C ILE A 84 -1.07 18.45 4.91
N ILE A 85 -1.79 18.18 5.99
CA ILE A 85 -2.55 19.17 6.76
C ILE A 85 -1.62 19.83 7.78
N THR A 86 -0.97 19.04 8.64
CA THR A 86 -0.06 19.55 9.68
C THR A 86 1.29 19.96 9.12
N LYS A 87 1.62 19.55 7.89
CA LYS A 87 2.93 19.76 7.23
C LYS A 87 4.11 19.16 8.00
N THR A 88 3.86 18.20 8.87
CA THR A 88 4.92 17.50 9.62
C THR A 88 5.84 16.76 8.66
N ALA A 89 7.15 16.96 8.79
CA ALA A 89 8.16 16.34 7.93
C ALA A 89 8.18 14.80 8.08
N VAL A 90 8.71 14.12 7.06
CA VAL A 90 9.14 12.73 7.22
C VAL A 90 10.47 12.71 7.95
N GLU A 91 10.47 12.12 9.14
CA GLU A 91 11.64 11.88 10.00
C GLU A 91 11.92 10.37 10.14
N ASP A 92 13.05 9.99 10.71
CA ASP A 92 13.45 8.58 10.84
C ASP A 92 12.43 7.73 11.61
N GLU A 93 11.81 8.31 12.64
CA GLU A 93 10.76 7.64 13.42
C GLU A 93 9.40 7.58 12.72
N THR A 94 9.28 8.12 11.50
CA THR A 94 8.02 8.09 10.75
C THR A 94 7.67 6.65 10.40
N ILE A 95 6.46 6.27 10.78
CA ILE A 95 5.95 4.93 10.57
C ILE A 95 5.19 4.87 9.25
N PHE A 96 5.46 3.86 8.45
CA PHE A 96 4.76 3.60 7.19
C PHE A 96 4.10 2.23 7.22
N GLU A 97 2.95 2.13 6.55
CA GLU A 97 2.41 0.83 6.15
C GLU A 97 3.31 0.27 5.04
N ALA A 98 3.92 -0.87 5.31
CA ALA A 98 4.80 -1.57 4.37
C ALA A 98 4.00 -2.47 3.40
N GLY A 99 2.68 -2.57 3.58
CA GLY A 99 1.76 -3.31 2.74
C GLY A 99 2.23 -4.75 2.50
N SER A 100 2.29 -5.14 1.22
CA SER A 100 2.66 -6.51 0.83
C SER A 100 4.10 -6.93 1.19
N ASN A 101 4.97 -6.04 1.65
CA ASN A 101 6.26 -6.43 2.22
C ASN A 101 6.10 -7.29 3.49
N GLY A 102 4.96 -7.19 4.20
CA GLY A 102 4.64 -8.07 5.33
C GLY A 102 4.62 -9.56 4.95
N LYS A 103 4.35 -9.89 3.68
CA LYS A 103 4.37 -11.26 3.16
C LYS A 103 5.76 -11.89 3.22
N VAL A 104 6.83 -11.09 3.08
CA VAL A 104 8.21 -11.58 3.21
C VAL A 104 8.44 -12.12 4.62
N LEU A 105 7.95 -11.41 5.64
CA LEU A 105 8.05 -11.87 7.02
C LEU A 105 7.19 -13.09 7.29
N ALA A 106 5.95 -13.12 6.79
CA ALA A 106 5.08 -14.29 6.90
C ALA A 106 5.72 -15.54 6.25
N ALA A 107 6.34 -15.37 5.07
CA ALA A 107 7.05 -16.44 4.39
C ALA A 107 8.26 -16.92 5.20
N TYR A 108 9.09 -16.00 5.71
CA TYR A 108 10.22 -16.33 6.56
C TYR A 108 9.78 -17.11 7.81
N ILE A 109 8.76 -16.63 8.52
CA ILE A 109 8.23 -17.30 9.73
C ILE A 109 7.71 -18.70 9.40
N CYS A 110 6.96 -18.87 8.30
CA CYS A 110 6.49 -20.19 7.88
C CYS A 110 7.66 -21.16 7.62
N LEU A 111 8.71 -20.70 6.94
CA LEU A 111 9.90 -21.52 6.67
C LEU A 111 10.71 -21.82 7.93
N MET A 112 10.75 -20.90 8.90
CA MET A 112 11.36 -21.16 10.21
C MET A 112 10.60 -22.23 10.99
N LEU A 113 9.27 -22.15 11.03
CA LEU A 113 8.43 -23.19 11.63
C LEU A 113 8.61 -24.54 10.91
N ALA A 114 8.80 -24.52 9.59
CA ALA A 114 9.07 -25.74 8.81
C ALA A 114 10.41 -26.37 9.17
N ARG A 115 11.44 -25.53 9.32
CA ARG A 115 12.76 -25.95 9.80
C ARG A 115 12.71 -26.56 11.20
N GLU A 116 11.82 -26.07 12.06
CA GLU A 116 11.57 -26.60 13.41
C GLU A 116 10.69 -27.87 13.41
N GLY A 117 10.24 -28.34 12.25
CA GLY A 117 9.35 -29.51 12.15
C GLY A 117 7.91 -29.26 12.61
N LYS A 118 7.52 -28.00 12.84
CA LYS A 118 6.16 -27.64 13.28
C LYS A 118 5.15 -27.59 12.14
N ILE A 119 5.62 -27.44 10.90
CA ILE A 119 4.80 -27.49 9.68
C ILE A 119 5.54 -28.23 8.58
N ASP A 120 4.85 -29.12 7.89
CA ASP A 120 5.29 -29.63 6.60
C ASP A 120 4.63 -28.77 5.51
N ILE A 121 5.44 -28.07 4.72
CA ILE A 121 4.94 -27.14 3.70
C ILE A 121 4.28 -27.84 2.52
N ASP A 122 4.48 -29.14 2.37
CA ASP A 122 3.86 -29.99 1.36
C ASP A 122 2.65 -30.76 1.89
N ALA A 123 2.43 -30.77 3.20
CA ALA A 123 1.23 -31.33 3.78
C ALA A 123 0.00 -30.43 3.53
N PRO A 124 -1.21 -31.01 3.45
CA PRO A 124 -2.44 -30.24 3.40
C PRO A 124 -2.56 -29.28 4.58
N VAL A 125 -2.87 -28.01 4.30
CA VAL A 125 -3.00 -26.99 5.35
C VAL A 125 -4.15 -27.29 6.30
N ALA A 126 -5.14 -28.08 5.86
CA ALA A 126 -6.24 -28.60 6.68
C ALA A 126 -5.76 -29.37 7.94
N ASN A 127 -4.52 -29.87 7.95
CA ASN A 127 -3.93 -30.54 9.11
C ASN A 127 -3.64 -29.57 10.26
N TYR A 128 -3.46 -28.28 9.95
CA TYR A 128 -3.04 -27.27 10.93
C TYR A 128 -4.18 -26.34 11.36
N VAL A 129 -5.27 -26.29 10.58
CA VAL A 129 -6.40 -25.39 10.82
C VAL A 129 -7.70 -26.13 10.60
N LYS A 130 -8.69 -25.94 11.49
CA LYS A 130 -9.99 -26.59 11.36
C LYS A 130 -10.63 -26.24 10.01
N ASN A 131 -11.28 -27.21 9.37
CA ASN A 131 -11.89 -27.19 8.01
C ASN A 131 -12.92 -26.06 7.71
N THR A 132 -13.02 -25.01 8.51
CA THR A 132 -14.10 -24.02 8.45
C THR A 132 -13.79 -22.79 7.58
N TRP A 133 -12.61 -22.71 6.95
CA TRP A 133 -12.15 -21.47 6.30
C TRP A 133 -12.28 -21.49 4.77
N ILE A 134 -12.28 -22.65 4.12
CA ILE A 134 -12.52 -22.81 2.68
C ILE A 134 -13.92 -23.41 2.51
N TYR A 135 -14.77 -22.77 1.69
CA TYR A 135 -16.19 -23.17 1.58
C TYR A 135 -16.43 -24.30 0.59
N ASP A 136 -15.46 -24.63 -0.27
CA ASP A 136 -15.51 -25.91 -0.97
C ASP A 136 -14.97 -26.98 0.00
N GLY A 137 -15.79 -27.99 0.31
CA GLY A 137 -15.38 -29.07 1.21
C GLY A 137 -14.33 -30.02 0.59
N THR A 138 -13.83 -29.73 -0.62
CA THR A 138 -13.08 -30.68 -1.46
C THR A 138 -11.64 -30.24 -1.78
N SER A 139 -11.33 -28.94 -1.79
CA SER A 139 -10.02 -28.41 -2.15
C SER A 139 -9.17 -28.01 -0.94
N SER A 140 -9.77 -27.89 0.26
CA SER A 140 -9.01 -27.62 1.50
C SER A 140 -7.93 -28.66 1.78
N ASN A 141 -8.20 -29.93 1.44
CA ASN A 141 -7.28 -31.04 1.59
C ASN A 141 -6.20 -31.10 0.49
N LYS A 142 -6.28 -30.24 -0.53
CA LYS A 142 -5.32 -30.17 -1.63
C LYS A 142 -4.36 -28.98 -1.51
N ILE A 143 -4.74 -27.96 -0.74
CA ILE A 143 -3.93 -26.76 -0.57
C ILE A 143 -2.79 -27.02 0.41
N THR A 144 -1.57 -26.69 0.03
CA THR A 144 -0.38 -26.80 0.87
C THR A 144 0.20 -25.42 1.20
N ALA A 145 1.03 -25.31 2.25
CA ALA A 145 1.67 -24.03 2.57
C ALA A 145 2.60 -23.58 1.44
N ARG A 146 3.26 -24.51 0.73
CA ARG A 146 4.04 -24.22 -0.49
C ARG A 146 3.20 -23.51 -1.54
N GLN A 147 1.96 -23.92 -1.74
CA GLN A 147 1.07 -23.30 -2.73
C GLN A 147 0.60 -21.92 -2.28
N LEU A 148 0.39 -21.70 -0.98
CA LEU A 148 0.10 -20.37 -0.43
C LEU A 148 1.31 -19.43 -0.63
N LEU A 149 2.51 -19.88 -0.29
CA LEU A 149 3.77 -19.13 -0.43
C LEU A 149 4.09 -18.78 -1.89
N SER A 150 3.79 -19.69 -2.83
CA SER A 150 4.08 -19.52 -4.26
C SER A 150 2.93 -18.91 -5.06
N HIS A 151 1.84 -18.49 -4.42
CA HIS A 151 0.64 -17.95 -5.09
C HIS A 151 0.04 -18.91 -6.14
N THR A 152 0.04 -20.21 -5.85
CA THR A 152 -0.51 -21.26 -6.72
C THR A 152 -1.71 -21.98 -6.11
N SER A 153 -2.25 -21.49 -4.99
CA SER A 153 -3.35 -22.12 -4.24
C SER A 153 -4.74 -22.02 -4.87
N GLY A 154 -4.92 -21.25 -5.95
CA GLY A 154 -6.23 -20.98 -6.53
C GLY A 154 -7.02 -19.87 -5.84
N LEU A 155 -6.52 -19.29 -4.74
CA LEU A 155 -7.20 -18.24 -3.98
C LEU A 155 -7.08 -16.86 -4.66
N SER A 156 -8.01 -15.95 -4.35
CA SER A 156 -8.05 -14.61 -4.97
C SER A 156 -7.13 -13.60 -4.27
N ASN A 157 -6.92 -12.46 -4.92
CA ASN A 157 -6.21 -11.32 -4.33
C ASN A 157 -7.14 -10.35 -3.58
N SER A 158 -8.44 -10.56 -3.65
CA SER A 158 -9.44 -9.56 -3.27
C SER A 158 -9.56 -9.45 -1.74
N ILE A 159 -8.62 -8.75 -1.11
CA ILE A 159 -8.65 -8.44 0.33
C ILE A 159 -9.88 -7.57 0.66
N GLU A 160 -10.35 -6.72 -0.26
CA GLU A 160 -11.61 -5.96 -0.13
C GLU A 160 -12.87 -6.85 -0.08
N ILE A 161 -12.69 -8.14 -0.37
CA ILE A 161 -13.68 -9.19 -0.20
C ILE A 161 -13.08 -10.23 0.73
N ILE A 162 -12.96 -9.87 2.02
CA ILE A 162 -12.63 -10.74 3.18
C ILE A 162 -13.46 -12.06 3.21
N THR A 163 -14.39 -12.24 2.27
CA THR A 163 -15.33 -13.35 2.14
C THR A 163 -15.13 -14.25 0.91
N ASP A 164 -14.18 -13.97 0.00
CA ASP A 164 -13.96 -14.86 -1.15
C ASP A 164 -13.17 -16.11 -0.75
N LYS A 165 -13.92 -17.10 -0.27
CA LYS A 165 -13.42 -18.41 0.18
C LYS A 165 -13.39 -19.45 -0.94
N LYS A 166 -13.49 -19.03 -2.21
CA LYS A 166 -13.53 -19.91 -3.37
C LYS A 166 -12.13 -20.19 -3.92
N VAL A 167 -11.96 -21.40 -4.41
CA VAL A 167 -10.80 -21.82 -5.19
C VAL A 167 -11.16 -21.63 -6.66
N HIS A 168 -10.39 -20.80 -7.36
CA HIS A 168 -10.69 -20.38 -8.74
C HIS A 168 -10.05 -21.28 -9.80
N PHE A 169 -9.13 -22.15 -9.39
CA PHE A 169 -8.47 -23.15 -10.24
C PHE A 169 -7.81 -24.22 -9.37
N GLU A 170 -7.52 -25.39 -9.95
CA GLU A 170 -6.90 -26.51 -9.23
C GLU A 170 -5.55 -26.08 -8.60
N PRO A 171 -5.36 -26.25 -7.28
CA PRO A 171 -4.13 -25.83 -6.61
C PRO A 171 -2.86 -26.43 -7.25
N GLY A 172 -1.82 -25.62 -7.36
CA GLY A 172 -0.54 -25.98 -7.99
C GLY A 172 -0.50 -25.88 -9.52
N THR A 173 -1.64 -25.71 -10.21
CA THR A 173 -1.67 -25.74 -11.68
C THR A 173 -1.42 -24.38 -12.36
N LYS A 174 -1.64 -23.26 -11.65
CA LYS A 174 -1.50 -21.90 -12.19
C LYS A 174 -0.98 -20.94 -11.13
N TYR A 175 -0.37 -19.84 -11.57
CA TYR A 175 -0.01 -18.71 -10.71
C TYR A 175 -1.11 -17.65 -10.69
N LYS A 176 -1.48 -17.18 -9.51
CA LYS A 176 -2.32 -15.99 -9.29
C LYS A 176 -1.96 -15.36 -7.96
N TYR A 177 -1.40 -14.15 -7.99
CA TYR A 177 -1.09 -13.38 -6.78
C TYR A 177 -2.31 -13.33 -5.85
N SER A 178 -2.10 -13.64 -4.57
CA SER A 178 -3.19 -13.87 -3.62
C SER A 178 -2.84 -13.32 -2.24
N GLY A 179 -3.44 -12.18 -1.90
CA GLY A 179 -3.49 -11.68 -0.53
C GLY A 179 -4.25 -12.62 0.41
N VAL A 180 -5.35 -13.22 -0.05
CA VAL A 180 -6.14 -14.18 0.75
C VAL A 180 -5.31 -15.39 1.16
N GLY A 181 -4.46 -15.90 0.26
CA GLY A 181 -3.56 -17.01 0.56
C GLY A 181 -2.58 -16.70 1.70
N PHE A 182 -2.06 -15.48 1.76
CA PHE A 182 -1.21 -15.04 2.87
C PHE A 182 -2.00 -14.82 4.17
N THR A 183 -3.25 -14.39 4.10
CA THR A 183 -4.13 -14.34 5.28
C THR A 183 -4.36 -15.74 5.85
N TYR A 184 -4.48 -16.76 5.00
CA TYR A 184 -4.57 -18.14 5.47
C TYR A 184 -3.26 -18.63 6.06
N LEU A 185 -2.12 -18.28 5.43
CA LEU A 185 -0.79 -18.58 5.97
C LEU A 185 -0.61 -18.00 7.37
N GLN A 186 -1.01 -16.73 7.58
CA GLN A 186 -1.01 -16.10 8.90
C GLN A 186 -1.82 -16.91 9.91
N LYS A 187 -3.06 -17.28 9.58
CA LYS A 187 -3.90 -18.05 10.49
C LYS A 187 -3.36 -19.45 10.79
N ILE A 188 -2.70 -20.09 9.83
CA ILE A 188 -1.99 -21.35 10.04
C ILE A 188 -0.87 -21.18 11.06
N ILE A 189 -0.07 -20.12 10.92
CA ILE A 189 1.00 -19.77 11.87
C ILE A 189 0.42 -19.55 13.28
N GLU A 190 -0.66 -18.79 13.39
CA GLU A 190 -1.34 -18.54 14.68
C GLU A 190 -1.89 -19.84 15.29
N SER A 191 -2.48 -20.72 14.48
CA SER A 191 -3.01 -22.02 14.93
C SER A 191 -1.91 -22.96 15.44
N ILE A 192 -0.78 -23.04 14.72
CA ILE A 192 0.36 -23.89 15.10
C ILE A 192 1.04 -23.40 16.37
N THR A 193 1.17 -22.07 16.52
CA THR A 193 1.94 -21.47 17.63
C THR A 193 1.09 -21.16 18.86
N GLY A 194 -0.23 -21.04 18.71
CA GLY A 194 -1.14 -20.56 19.75
C GLY A 194 -0.98 -19.08 20.11
N LYS A 195 -0.25 -18.31 19.29
CA LYS A 195 0.09 -16.90 19.51
C LYS A 195 -0.50 -16.04 18.41
N SER A 196 -0.69 -14.73 18.68
CA SER A 196 -1.04 -13.78 17.62
C SER A 196 0.10 -13.68 16.61
N PHE A 197 -0.20 -13.42 15.34
CA PHE A 197 0.87 -13.29 14.33
C PHE A 197 1.86 -12.17 14.65
N ASN A 198 1.40 -11.09 15.27
CA ASN A 198 2.27 -10.02 15.74
C ASN A 198 3.28 -10.51 16.79
N ASP A 199 2.86 -11.37 17.72
CA ASP A 199 3.75 -11.92 18.74
C ASP A 199 4.73 -12.92 18.14
N VAL A 200 4.28 -13.74 17.17
CA VAL A 200 5.19 -14.62 16.41
C VAL A 200 6.20 -13.79 15.62
N ALA A 201 5.78 -12.72 14.96
CA ALA A 201 6.69 -11.82 14.25
C ALA A 201 7.69 -11.15 15.20
N LYS A 202 7.25 -10.74 16.41
CA LYS A 202 8.16 -10.22 17.44
C LYS A 202 9.21 -11.23 17.88
N GLU A 203 8.81 -12.48 18.05
CA GLU A 203 9.69 -13.57 18.51
C GLU A 203 10.71 -13.99 17.43
N TYR A 204 10.23 -14.22 16.20
CA TYR A 204 11.06 -14.79 15.13
C TYR A 204 11.82 -13.74 14.32
N VAL A 205 11.37 -12.48 14.32
CA VAL A 205 11.90 -11.43 13.45
C VAL A 205 12.28 -10.17 14.23
N PHE A 206 11.31 -9.50 14.86
CA PHE A 206 11.56 -8.13 15.33
C PHE A 206 12.54 -8.06 16.50
N THR A 207 12.44 -8.96 17.48
CA THR A 207 13.36 -8.97 18.62
C THR A 207 14.76 -9.40 18.20
N PRO A 208 14.97 -10.52 17.48
CA PRO A 208 16.29 -10.94 17.03
C PRO A 208 17.00 -9.90 16.14
N LEU A 209 16.24 -9.18 15.29
CA LEU A 209 16.78 -8.20 14.36
C LEU A 209 16.72 -6.75 14.89
N LYS A 210 16.35 -6.54 16.16
CA LYS A 210 16.24 -5.22 16.80
C LYS A 210 15.33 -4.24 16.04
N MET A 211 14.21 -4.73 15.50
CA MET A 211 13.20 -3.94 14.79
C MET A 211 12.12 -3.44 15.75
N SER A 212 12.50 -2.65 16.76
CA SER A 212 11.59 -2.21 17.85
C SER A 212 10.43 -1.33 17.39
N SER A 213 10.54 -0.71 16.21
CA SER A 213 9.51 0.16 15.61
C SER A 213 8.70 -0.55 14.51
N SER A 214 8.68 -1.88 14.50
CA SER A 214 7.91 -2.71 13.57
C SER A 214 6.82 -3.51 14.28
N SER A 215 5.64 -3.59 13.68
CA SER A 215 4.49 -4.26 14.27
C SER A 215 3.46 -4.65 13.21
N PHE A 216 2.74 -5.74 13.45
CA PHE A 216 1.50 -6.08 12.74
C PHE A 216 0.25 -5.63 13.52
N ALA A 217 0.44 -4.98 14.68
CA ALA A 217 -0.62 -4.39 15.50
C ALA A 217 -0.38 -2.89 15.68
N VAL A 218 -1.43 -2.08 15.51
CA VAL A 218 -1.32 -0.61 15.61
C VAL A 218 -1.57 -0.15 17.05
N SER A 219 -0.53 0.33 17.75
CA SER A 219 -0.69 0.99 19.06
C SER A 219 -1.00 2.50 18.92
N GLY A 220 -1.47 3.13 19.99
CA GLY A 220 -1.77 4.57 20.00
C GLY A 220 -0.57 5.44 19.66
N ASP A 221 0.61 5.13 20.21
CA ASP A 221 1.85 5.86 19.93
C ASP A 221 2.28 5.70 18.48
N MET A 222 2.09 4.52 17.89
CA MET A 222 2.40 4.29 16.47
C MET A 222 1.53 5.14 15.55
N ARG A 223 0.25 5.36 15.89
CA ARG A 223 -0.65 6.23 15.10
C ARG A 223 -0.17 7.67 15.03
N GLN A 224 0.40 8.19 16.12
CA GLN A 224 0.90 9.57 16.16
C GLN A 224 2.13 9.78 15.27
N LYS A 225 2.94 8.72 15.09
CA LYS A 225 4.14 8.72 14.24
C LYS A 225 3.88 8.25 12.81
N ALA A 226 2.69 7.70 12.54
CA ALA A 226 2.33 7.17 11.24
C ALA A 226 2.20 8.28 10.18
N ALA A 227 2.72 8.01 8.98
CA ALA A 227 2.39 8.78 7.81
C ALA A 227 0.90 8.61 7.49
N SER A 228 0.23 9.73 7.24
CA SER A 228 -1.18 9.71 6.88
C SER A 228 -1.34 9.08 5.49
N PRO A 229 -2.37 8.26 5.25
CA PRO A 229 -2.65 7.73 3.93
C PRO A 229 -3.07 8.87 3.00
N HIS A 230 -2.64 8.80 1.74
CA HIS A 230 -2.97 9.81 0.74
C HIS A 230 -3.53 9.14 -0.51
N MET A 231 -4.63 9.68 -1.02
CA MET A 231 -5.27 9.27 -2.27
C MET A 231 -5.56 10.52 -3.11
N ASP A 232 -5.40 10.42 -4.42
CA ASP A 232 -5.80 11.51 -5.32
C ASP A 232 -7.31 11.74 -5.20
N ILE A 233 -7.72 13.00 -4.99
CA ILE A 233 -9.12 13.39 -4.94
C ILE A 233 -9.86 13.02 -6.24
N LYS A 234 -9.16 13.00 -7.39
CA LYS A 234 -9.73 12.51 -8.65
C LYS A 234 -10.15 11.05 -8.56
N THR A 235 -9.37 10.23 -7.87
CA THR A 235 -9.69 8.82 -7.63
C THR A 235 -10.94 8.71 -6.78
N LEU A 236 -11.04 9.52 -5.71
CA LEU A 236 -12.25 9.61 -4.90
C LEU A 236 -13.48 10.03 -5.73
N PHE A 237 -13.38 11.08 -6.56
CA PHE A 237 -14.45 11.49 -7.46
C PHE A 237 -14.79 10.43 -8.51
N THR A 238 -13.80 9.69 -9.01
CA THR A 238 -14.05 8.63 -9.99
C THR A 238 -14.85 7.50 -9.37
N TYR A 239 -14.49 7.07 -8.15
CA TYR A 239 -15.19 6.01 -7.44
C TYR A 239 -16.56 6.43 -6.89
N LEU A 240 -16.75 7.70 -6.52
CA LEU A 240 -18.03 8.20 -5.97
C LEU A 240 -18.98 8.80 -7.02
N LEU A 241 -18.46 9.38 -8.09
CA LEU A 241 -19.25 10.13 -9.08
C LEU A 241 -19.38 9.40 -10.42
N GLY A 242 -18.43 8.52 -10.75
CA GLY A 242 -18.45 7.73 -11.97
C GLY A 242 -19.68 6.82 -12.09
N PRO A 243 -19.96 5.95 -11.09
CA PRO A 243 -21.11 5.07 -11.12
C PRO A 243 -22.45 5.84 -11.16
N TYR A 244 -22.54 6.94 -10.41
CA TYR A 244 -23.67 7.87 -10.45
C TYR A 244 -23.95 8.40 -11.85
N LEU A 245 -22.92 8.92 -12.55
CA LEU A 245 -23.07 9.47 -13.90
C LEU A 245 -23.49 8.40 -14.90
N ILE A 246 -22.91 7.20 -14.82
CA ILE A 246 -23.28 6.07 -15.69
C ILE A 246 -24.74 5.69 -15.48
N LEU A 247 -25.17 5.53 -14.22
CA LEU A 247 -26.54 5.18 -13.88
C LEU A 247 -27.54 6.26 -14.31
N PHE A 248 -27.20 7.53 -14.08
CA PHE A 248 -28.00 8.66 -14.54
C PHE A 248 -28.19 8.65 -16.05
N ILE A 249 -27.11 8.46 -16.82
CA ILE A 249 -27.16 8.38 -18.29
C ILE A 249 -28.05 7.23 -18.76
N LEU A 250 -27.93 6.05 -18.14
CA LEU A 250 -28.74 4.88 -18.49
C LEU A 250 -30.24 5.13 -18.22
N LEU A 251 -30.59 5.63 -17.03
CA LEU A 251 -31.97 5.98 -16.69
C LEU A 251 -32.52 7.05 -17.62
N TYR A 252 -31.71 8.07 -17.95
CA TYR A 252 -32.10 9.14 -18.86
C TYR A 252 -32.31 8.62 -20.28
N LEU A 253 -31.46 7.71 -20.78
CA LEU A 253 -31.60 7.12 -22.11
C LEU A 253 -32.88 6.29 -22.23
N VAL A 254 -33.18 5.44 -21.24
CA VAL A 254 -34.41 4.63 -21.21
C VAL A 254 -35.65 5.52 -21.19
N GLY A 255 -35.66 6.54 -20.31
CA GLY A 255 -36.77 7.48 -20.26
C GLY A 255 -36.87 8.36 -21.52
N PHE A 256 -35.76 8.70 -22.17
CA PHE A 256 -35.79 9.46 -23.42
C PHE A 256 -36.38 8.62 -24.55
N ILE A 257 -35.98 7.35 -24.69
CA ILE A 257 -36.52 6.42 -25.69
C ILE A 257 -38.03 6.22 -25.45
N SER A 258 -38.44 5.97 -24.21
CA SER A 258 -39.86 5.89 -23.83
C SER A 258 -40.61 7.18 -24.18
N GLY A 259 -39.97 8.33 -23.99
CA GLY A 259 -40.51 9.63 -24.35
C GLY A 259 -40.72 9.77 -25.85
N VAL A 260 -39.76 9.34 -26.67
CA VAL A 260 -39.90 9.34 -28.13
C VAL A 260 -41.08 8.46 -28.57
N PHE A 261 -41.21 7.23 -28.07
CA PHE A 261 -42.33 6.33 -28.40
C PHE A 261 -43.69 6.90 -27.98
N THR A 262 -43.75 7.57 -26.84
CA THR A 262 -44.98 8.19 -26.31
C THR A 262 -45.19 9.62 -26.80
N LYS A 263 -44.32 10.14 -27.68
CA LYS A 263 -44.29 11.55 -28.12
C LYS A 263 -44.26 12.55 -26.96
N PHE A 264 -43.62 12.17 -25.85
CA PHE A 264 -43.50 12.94 -24.62
C PHE A 264 -44.86 13.35 -24.03
N LYS A 265 -45.91 12.57 -24.30
CA LYS A 265 -47.29 12.87 -23.87
C LYS A 265 -47.44 12.92 -22.35
N TYR A 266 -46.63 12.15 -21.61
CA TYR A 266 -46.76 11.97 -20.16
C TYR A 266 -45.74 12.78 -19.34
N TYR A 267 -44.67 13.28 -19.97
CA TYR A 267 -43.63 14.04 -19.29
C TYR A 267 -42.79 14.86 -20.27
N SER A 268 -42.30 16.01 -19.82
CA SER A 268 -41.35 16.85 -20.55
C SER A 268 -39.91 16.35 -20.41
N LYS A 269 -39.02 16.81 -21.30
CA LYS A 269 -37.56 16.56 -21.19
C LYS A 269 -36.97 17.10 -19.87
N PHE A 270 -37.50 18.20 -19.35
CA PHE A 270 -37.04 18.81 -18.10
C PHE A 270 -37.49 18.01 -16.87
N SER A 271 -38.72 17.49 -16.88
CA SER A 271 -39.19 16.57 -15.83
C SER A 271 -38.47 15.23 -15.88
N LEU A 272 -38.16 14.72 -17.08
CA LEU A 272 -37.37 13.49 -17.24
C LEU A 272 -35.99 13.63 -16.58
N PHE A 273 -35.29 14.74 -16.83
CA PHE A 273 -34.00 15.02 -16.18
C PHE A 273 -34.09 14.92 -14.65
N LYS A 274 -35.07 15.59 -14.02
CA LYS A 274 -35.27 15.56 -12.56
C LYS A 274 -35.61 14.16 -12.04
N VAL A 275 -36.45 13.42 -12.76
CA VAL A 275 -36.90 12.08 -12.39
C VAL A 275 -35.79 11.04 -12.54
N CYS A 276 -34.79 11.26 -13.40
CA CYS A 276 -33.60 10.39 -13.47
C CYS A 276 -32.51 10.78 -12.46
N LEU A 277 -32.38 12.08 -12.14
CA LEU A 277 -31.34 12.60 -11.26
C LEU A 277 -31.46 12.09 -9.82
N LEU A 278 -32.68 12.14 -9.26
CA LEU A 278 -32.92 11.78 -7.86
C LEU A 278 -32.78 10.27 -7.59
N PRO A 279 -33.34 9.35 -8.40
CA PRO A 279 -33.14 7.91 -8.22
C PRO A 279 -31.69 7.48 -8.46
N ALA A 280 -30.98 8.06 -9.44
CA ALA A 280 -29.56 7.77 -9.64
C ALA A 280 -28.75 8.13 -8.39
N PHE A 281 -29.06 9.26 -7.75
CA PHE A 281 -28.39 9.71 -6.53
C PHE A 281 -28.71 8.80 -5.34
N CYS A 282 -29.97 8.41 -5.17
CA CYS A 282 -30.37 7.48 -4.12
C CYS A 282 -29.73 6.09 -4.28
N ILE A 283 -29.65 5.57 -5.51
CA ILE A 283 -29.00 4.28 -5.80
C ILE A 283 -27.49 4.38 -5.59
N GLU A 284 -26.86 5.50 -5.98
CA GLU A 284 -25.44 5.74 -5.68
C GLU A 284 -25.17 5.74 -4.19
N ILE A 285 -25.98 6.46 -3.40
CA ILE A 285 -25.86 6.44 -1.95
C ILE A 285 -25.99 5.01 -1.43
N ILE A 286 -26.95 4.21 -1.94
CA ILE A 286 -27.09 2.80 -1.53
C ILE A 286 -25.86 1.97 -1.92
N LEU A 287 -25.27 2.20 -3.09
CA LEU A 287 -24.06 1.50 -3.57
C LEU A 287 -22.82 1.89 -2.77
N VAL A 288 -22.60 3.19 -2.54
CA VAL A 288 -21.52 3.71 -1.70
C VAL A 288 -21.70 3.22 -0.27
N LEU A 289 -22.93 3.27 0.27
CA LEU A 289 -23.25 2.71 1.57
C LEU A 289 -23.08 1.19 1.59
N PHE A 290 -23.35 0.46 0.50
CA PHE A 290 -23.12 -1.00 0.39
C PHE A 290 -21.63 -1.36 0.37
N ILE A 291 -20.82 -0.55 -0.33
CA ILE A 291 -19.36 -0.68 -0.34
C ILE A 291 -18.80 -0.37 1.06
N LEU A 292 -19.33 0.65 1.73
CA LEU A 292 -19.01 0.98 3.12
C LEU A 292 -19.68 -0.01 4.12
N SER A 293 -20.71 -0.77 3.72
CA SER A 293 -21.55 -1.57 4.63
C SER A 293 -21.03 -2.93 5.02
N LYS A 294 -19.84 -3.30 4.57
CA LYS A 294 -19.10 -4.38 5.22
C LYS A 294 -18.69 -4.06 6.68
N ILE A 295 -19.10 -2.88 7.19
CA ILE A 295 -19.07 -2.46 8.60
C ILE A 295 -20.46 -1.97 9.12
N LEU A 296 -21.41 -1.64 8.22
CA LEU A 296 -22.58 -0.77 8.47
C LEU A 296 -23.91 -1.52 8.78
N LEU A 297 -23.92 -2.85 8.84
CA LEU A 297 -25.13 -3.63 9.17
C LEU A 297 -25.78 -3.21 10.52
N PRO A 298 -25.02 -2.92 11.61
CA PRO A 298 -25.62 -2.46 12.88
C PRO A 298 -26.27 -1.07 12.77
N LEU A 299 -25.71 -0.18 11.95
CA LEU A 299 -26.21 1.18 11.72
C LEU A 299 -27.46 1.19 10.83
N MET A 300 -27.56 0.24 9.88
CA MET A 300 -28.79 0.05 9.09
C MET A 300 -29.95 -0.46 9.95
N ILE A 301 -29.70 -1.31 10.96
CA ILE A 301 -30.73 -1.72 11.92
C ILE A 301 -31.22 -0.52 12.74
N LEU A 302 -30.30 0.34 13.19
CA LEU A 302 -30.65 1.59 13.90
C LEU A 302 -31.40 2.58 13.02
N ALA A 303 -31.04 2.70 11.73
CA ALA A 303 -31.72 3.55 10.76
C ALA A 303 -33.12 3.03 10.40
N VAL A 304 -33.27 1.70 10.22
CA VAL A 304 -34.59 1.08 10.01
C VAL A 304 -35.45 1.24 11.26
N MET A 305 -34.90 1.10 12.46
CA MET A 305 -35.61 1.37 13.72
C MET A 305 -36.00 2.85 13.83
N GLY A 306 -35.13 3.77 13.38
CA GLY A 306 -35.43 5.20 13.25
C GLY A 306 -36.51 5.52 12.22
N ILE A 307 -36.57 4.78 11.10
CA ILE A 307 -37.63 4.91 10.08
C ILE A 307 -38.95 4.33 10.61
N VAL A 308 -38.93 3.21 11.33
CA VAL A 308 -40.10 2.62 11.99
C VAL A 308 -40.65 3.60 13.05
N LEU A 309 -39.78 4.21 13.86
CA LEU A 309 -40.16 5.24 14.82
C LEU A 309 -40.64 6.53 14.14
N TYR A 310 -40.05 6.93 13.00
CA TYR A 310 -40.49 8.06 12.18
C TYR A 310 -41.86 7.83 11.53
N LEU A 311 -42.13 6.62 11.04
CA LEU A 311 -43.44 6.24 10.50
C LEU A 311 -44.50 6.14 11.59
N ALA A 312 -44.13 5.61 12.77
CA ALA A 312 -44.97 5.62 13.97
C ALA A 312 -45.23 7.06 14.47
N ALA A 313 -44.24 7.96 14.36
CA ALA A 313 -44.37 9.37 14.70
C ALA A 313 -45.15 10.17 13.64
N ASN A 314 -45.09 9.84 12.35
CA ASN A 314 -45.90 10.47 11.30
C ASN A 314 -47.39 10.10 11.41
N PHE A 315 -47.71 8.99 12.08
CA PHE A 315 -49.08 8.68 12.48
C PHE A 315 -49.57 9.61 13.61
N LEU A 316 -48.66 10.29 14.30
CA LEU A 316 -48.91 11.12 15.47
C LEU A 316 -48.19 12.48 15.34
N ILE A 317 -48.80 13.38 14.56
CA ILE A 317 -48.76 14.86 14.73
C ILE A 317 -47.59 15.63 14.07
N LYS A 318 -48.00 16.65 13.29
CA LYS A 318 -47.20 17.65 12.56
C LYS A 318 -46.46 18.66 13.48
N LYS A 319 -45.14 18.69 13.38
CA LYS A 319 -44.13 19.79 13.52
C LYS A 319 -42.84 19.09 13.99
N TYR A 320 -41.66 19.30 13.41
CA TYR A 320 -40.67 20.28 13.88
C TYR A 320 -39.44 20.20 12.96
N TYR A 321 -39.08 21.31 12.31
CA TYR A 321 -37.86 21.44 11.49
C TYR A 321 -36.57 21.52 12.33
N ILE A 322 -36.68 21.76 13.64
CA ILE A 322 -35.55 21.87 14.57
C ILE A 322 -34.90 20.50 14.88
N SER A 323 -35.68 19.42 14.86
CA SER A 323 -35.19 18.04 15.09
C SER A 323 -34.22 17.57 14.00
N TYR A 324 -34.46 17.95 12.75
CA TYR A 324 -33.59 17.61 11.62
C TYR A 324 -32.21 18.27 11.74
N VAL A 325 -32.15 19.53 12.18
CA VAL A 325 -30.88 20.26 12.34
C VAL A 325 -30.06 19.69 13.50
N VAL A 326 -30.71 19.33 14.62
CA VAL A 326 -30.06 18.69 15.76
C VAL A 326 -29.58 17.27 15.43
N THR A 327 -30.38 16.50 14.68
CA THR A 327 -29.99 15.13 14.26
C THR A 327 -28.81 15.15 13.28
N ILE A 328 -28.80 16.11 12.35
CA ILE A 328 -27.66 16.30 11.42
C ILE A 328 -26.41 16.77 12.18
N LEU A 329 -26.53 17.68 13.16
CA LEU A 329 -25.40 18.11 14.00
C LEU A 329 -24.85 16.97 14.87
N VAL A 330 -25.71 16.10 15.41
CA VAL A 330 -25.32 14.92 16.21
C VAL A 330 -24.69 13.83 15.35
N LEU A 331 -25.16 13.64 14.11
CA LEU A 331 -24.54 12.71 13.15
C LEU A 331 -23.18 13.21 12.68
N ILE A 332 -23.03 14.52 12.44
CA ILE A 332 -21.74 15.13 12.08
C ILE A 332 -20.77 15.03 13.26
N THR A 333 -21.18 15.36 14.48
CA THR A 333 -20.30 15.26 15.67
C THR A 333 -19.99 13.82 16.09
N GLY A 334 -20.92 12.87 15.92
CA GLY A 334 -20.69 11.44 16.18
C GLY A 334 -19.78 10.75 15.16
N ALA A 335 -19.78 11.20 13.90
CA ALA A 335 -18.89 10.69 12.86
C ALA A 335 -17.42 11.08 13.07
N PHE A 336 -17.14 12.20 13.77
CA PHE A 336 -15.78 12.62 14.12
C PHE A 336 -15.18 11.88 15.33
N ILE A 337 -15.96 11.07 16.06
CA ILE A 337 -15.52 10.41 17.29
C ILE A 337 -15.13 8.93 17.05
N LEU A 338 -15.59 8.32 15.95
CA LEU A 338 -15.37 6.90 15.70
C LEU A 338 -14.18 6.68 14.76
N GLN A 339 -13.01 6.39 15.33
CA GLN A 339 -11.94 5.70 14.63
C GLN A 339 -12.38 4.25 14.36
N VAL A 340 -12.76 3.97 13.13
CA VAL A 340 -13.03 2.60 12.67
C VAL A 340 -11.75 2.07 12.04
N ASP A 341 -11.06 1.18 12.75
CA ASP A 341 -9.98 0.39 12.17
C ASP A 341 -10.57 -0.73 11.32
N VAL A 342 -10.33 -0.67 10.01
CA VAL A 342 -10.50 -1.81 9.13
C VAL A 342 -9.18 -2.58 9.19
N PRO A 343 -9.11 -3.78 9.78
CA PRO A 343 -7.89 -4.57 9.76
C PRO A 343 -7.62 -4.96 8.30
N VAL A 344 -6.72 -4.25 7.66
CA VAL A 344 -6.21 -4.60 6.34
C VAL A 344 -5.27 -5.79 6.56
N GLY A 345 -5.68 -6.96 6.07
CA GLY A 345 -4.97 -8.21 6.34
C GLY A 345 -3.52 -8.19 5.86
N ASN A 346 -2.60 -8.66 6.71
CA ASN A 346 -1.15 -8.80 6.51
C ASN A 346 -0.32 -7.52 6.38
N ASP A 347 -0.85 -6.34 6.70
CA ASP A 347 -0.07 -5.13 6.54
C ASP A 347 0.91 -4.96 7.71
N LEU A 348 2.19 -5.16 7.38
CA LEU A 348 3.30 -4.81 8.25
C LEU A 348 3.35 -3.29 8.36
N ILE A 349 3.49 -2.78 9.56
CA ILE A 349 3.75 -1.37 9.82
C ILE A 349 5.16 -1.25 10.41
N ALA A 350 5.99 -0.37 9.85
CA ALA A 350 7.36 -0.21 10.28
C ALA A 350 7.84 1.24 10.15
N ALA A 351 8.62 1.70 11.14
CA ALA A 351 9.46 2.90 11.00
C ALA A 351 10.80 2.57 10.34
N VAL A 352 11.50 3.59 9.86
CA VAL A 352 12.91 3.45 9.49
C VAL A 352 13.73 3.34 10.77
N ASN A 353 14.68 2.40 10.83
CA ASN A 353 15.42 2.13 12.06
C ASN A 353 16.52 3.19 12.26
N PRO A 354 16.46 4.01 13.34
CA PRO A 354 17.51 5.01 13.62
C PRO A 354 18.80 4.38 14.18
N ALA A 355 18.82 3.09 14.53
CA ALA A 355 20.00 2.44 15.13
C ALA A 355 21.21 2.29 14.19
N TYR A 356 21.10 2.77 12.95
CA TYR A 356 22.13 2.67 11.91
C TYR A 356 22.39 4.00 11.19
N SER A 357 21.87 5.13 11.72
CA SER A 357 22.19 6.50 11.27
C SER A 357 23.39 7.07 12.00
#